data_AF-A0A7W0GTJ9-F1
#
_entry.id   AF-A0A7W0GTJ9-F1
#
_cell.length_a   1.000
_cell.length_b   1.000
_cell.length_c   1.000
_cell.angle_alpha   90.00
_cell.angle_beta   90.00
_cell.angle_gamma   90.00
#
_symmetry.space_group_name_H-M   'P 1'
#
loop_
_entity.id
_entity.type
_entity.pdbx_description
1 polymer ?
#
loop_
_entity_poly.entity_id
_entity_poly.type
_entity_poly.pdbx_seq_one_letter_code
_entity_poly.pdbx_strand_id
1 'polypeptide(L)'
;MYKIPDAPICERGNDLIAFLYGEVDERAARDFEQHILNCAECESELGAFKQIRSSVVAWRQESLGGATATSVAASPAVDRASDPGKPSTIAAI
;
A
#
# COMPACT_ATOMS: atom_id res chain seq x y z
N MET A 1 27.02 -0.34 37.56
CA MET A 1 26.03 -1.03 36.70
C MET A 1 24.70 -0.36 36.90
N TYR A 2 24.31 0.53 35.99
CA TYR A 2 22.98 1.12 36.03
C TYR A 2 22.00 0.08 35.50
N LYS A 3 21.08 -0.42 36.33
CA LYS A 3 19.95 -1.22 35.87
C LYS A 3 19.03 -0.25 35.13
N ILE A 4 18.93 -0.41 33.81
CA ILE A 4 17.87 0.23 33.04
C ILE A 4 16.57 -0.39 33.59
N PRO A 5 15.64 0.40 34.14
CA PRO A 5 14.36 -0.16 34.57
C PRO A 5 13.70 -0.79 33.35
N ASP A 6 13.27 -2.05 33.47
CA ASP A 6 12.42 -2.70 32.48
C ASP A 6 11.13 -1.87 32.40
N ALA A 7 11.07 -0.96 31.43
CA ALA A 7 9.83 -0.29 31.11
C ALA A 7 8.82 -1.39 30.74
N PRO A 8 7.55 -1.29 31.19
CA PRO A 8 6.56 -2.29 30.83
C PRO A 8 6.43 -2.30 29.30
N ILE A 9 6.87 -3.41 28.69
CA ILE A 9 6.78 -3.63 27.24
C ILE A 9 5.30 -3.78 26.90
N CYS A 10 4.84 -3.04 25.89
CA CYS A 10 3.49 -3.15 25.39
C CYS A 10 3.34 -4.42 24.55
N GLU A 11 2.49 -5.35 25.00
CA GLU A 11 2.22 -6.62 24.31
C GLU A 11 1.46 -6.44 22.97
N ARG A 12 1.04 -5.22 22.62
CA ARG A 12 0.29 -4.91 21.38
C ARG A 12 1.17 -4.59 20.18
N GLY A 13 2.48 -4.87 20.23
CA GLY A 13 3.39 -4.62 19.10
C GLY A 13 2.97 -5.31 17.79
N ASN A 14 2.41 -6.53 17.84
CA ASN A 14 1.89 -7.19 16.64
C ASN A 14 0.67 -6.49 16.04
N ASP A 15 -0.22 -5.95 16.90
CA ASP A 15 -1.39 -5.20 16.46
C ASP A 15 -0.97 -3.91 15.72
N LEU A 16 0.14 -3.27 16.14
CA LEU A 16 0.70 -2.11 15.46
C LEU A 16 1.08 -2.42 14.01
N ILE A 17 1.74 -3.55 13.78
CA ILE A 17 2.15 -3.98 12.45
C ILE A 17 0.92 -4.27 11.59
N ALA A 18 -0.04 -5.05 12.11
CA ALA A 18 -1.27 -5.35 11.40
C ALA A 18 -2.06 -4.06 11.07
N PHE A 19 -2.14 -3.12 12.02
CA PHE A 19 -2.75 -1.80 11.81
C PHE A 19 -2.06 -1.01 10.69
N LEU A 20 -0.73 -0.95 10.67
CA LEU A 20 0.07 -0.23 9.68
C LEU A 20 -0.08 -0.77 8.25
N TYR A 21 -0.35 -2.06 8.10
CA TYR A 21 -0.56 -2.72 6.81
C TYR A 21 -2.04 -2.87 6.43
N GLY A 22 -2.96 -2.45 7.29
CA GLY A 22 -4.40 -2.56 7.03
C GLY A 22 -4.91 -4.01 7.12
N GLU A 23 -4.24 -4.85 7.91
CA GLU A 23 -4.57 -6.27 8.13
C GLU A 23 -5.50 -6.48 9.33
N VAL A 24 -5.98 -5.40 9.94
CA VAL A 24 -6.98 -5.40 11.02
C VAL A 24 -8.37 -5.08 10.47
N ASP A 25 -9.41 -5.67 11.06
CA ASP A 25 -10.78 -5.26 10.76
C ASP A 25 -11.14 -3.89 11.35
N GLU A 26 -12.28 -3.34 10.97
CA GLU A 26 -12.70 -1.99 11.35
C GLU A 26 -12.92 -1.83 12.87
N ARG A 27 -13.28 -2.91 13.58
CA ARG A 27 -13.45 -2.87 15.04
C ARG A 27 -12.09 -2.87 15.72
N ALA A 28 -11.21 -3.77 15.31
CA ALA A 28 -9.84 -3.86 15.81
C ALA A 28 -9.03 -2.59 15.52
N ALA A 29 -9.23 -1.97 14.36
CA ALA A 29 -8.63 -0.68 14.02
C ALA A 29 -9.03 0.42 15.02
N ARG A 30 -10.34 0.58 15.29
CA ARG A 30 -10.84 1.56 16.25
C ARG A 30 -10.33 1.31 17.68
N ASP A 31 -10.29 0.05 18.09
CA ASP A 31 -9.73 -0.33 19.39
C ASP A 31 -8.24 0.03 19.49
N PHE A 32 -7.47 -0.27 18.44
CA PHE A 32 -6.04 0.04 18.40
C PHE A 32 -5.77 1.55 18.33
N GLU A 33 -6.61 2.31 17.62
CA GLU A 33 -6.56 3.78 17.63
C GLU A 33 -6.72 4.34 19.04
N GLN A 34 -7.67 3.82 19.83
CA GLN A 34 -7.82 4.23 21.23
C GLN A 34 -6.62 3.84 22.09
N HIS A 35 -5.97 2.71 21.79
CA HIS A 35 -4.77 2.28 22.49
C HIS A 35 -3.58 3.21 22.24
N ILE A 36 -3.32 3.58 20.98
CA ILE A 36 -2.20 4.49 20.63
C ILE A 36 -2.32 5.83 21.35
N LEU A 37 -3.54 6.36 21.54
CA LEU A 37 -3.76 7.61 22.26
C LEU A 37 -3.32 7.58 23.73
N ASN A 38 -3.21 6.38 24.32
CA ASN A 38 -2.92 6.19 25.73
C ASN A 38 -1.64 5.38 26.00
N CYS A 39 -0.92 4.97 24.94
CA CYS A 39 0.29 4.15 25.04
C CYS A 39 1.47 4.85 24.36
N ALA A 40 2.35 5.45 25.17
CA ALA A 40 3.53 6.18 24.69
C ALA A 40 4.51 5.30 23.88
N GLU A 41 4.57 3.99 24.18
CA GLU A 41 5.40 3.04 23.42
C GLU A 41 4.86 2.86 22.00
N CYS A 42 3.59 2.49 21.83
CA CYS A 42 2.99 2.33 20.52
C CYS A 42 2.91 3.65 19.74
N GLU A 43 2.74 4.80 20.41
CA GLU A 43 2.84 6.11 19.77
C GLU A 43 4.25 6.37 19.20
N SER A 44 5.28 6.12 20.02
CA SER A 44 6.68 6.27 19.63
C SER A 44 7.06 5.35 18.47
N GLU A 45 6.67 4.07 18.54
CA GLU A 45 6.92 3.11 17.47
C GLU A 45 6.20 3.50 16.17
N LEU A 46 4.93 3.93 16.25
CA LEU A 46 4.20 4.45 15.09
C LEU A 46 4.93 5.63 14.44
N GLY A 47 5.47 6.55 15.26
CA GLY A 47 6.31 7.65 14.80
C GLY A 47 7.56 7.16 14.07
N ALA A 48 8.29 6.20 14.65
CA ALA A 48 9.49 5.62 14.05
C ALA A 48 9.19 4.95 12.69
N PHE A 49 8.10 4.18 12.59
CA PHE A 49 7.69 3.57 11.32
C PHE A 49 7.33 4.61 10.25
N LYS A 50 6.61 5.68 10.62
CA LYS A 50 6.28 6.78 9.71
C LYS A 50 7.55 7.46 9.19
N GLN A 51 8.53 7.69 10.06
CA GLN A 51 9.81 8.27 9.68
C GLN A 51 10.55 7.37 8.68
N ILE A 52 10.68 6.08 8.97
CA ILE A 52 11.32 5.12 8.05
C ILE A 52 10.63 5.13 6.68
N ARG A 53 9.30 5.08 6.65
CA ARG A 53 8.53 5.12 5.39
C ARG A 53 8.79 6.41 4.61
N SER A 54 8.84 7.55 5.29
CA SER A 54 9.14 8.83 4.66
C SER A 54 10.55 8.86 4.06
N SER A 55 11.55 8.32 4.76
CA SER A 55 12.93 8.22 4.28
C SER A 55 13.04 7.32 3.03
N VAL A 56 12.33 6.19 3.02
CA VAL A 56 12.29 5.29 1.85
C VAL A 56 11.65 5.97 0.65
N VAL A 57 10.57 6.73 0.86
CA VAL A 57 9.92 7.51 -0.20
C VAL A 57 10.87 8.58 -0.73
N ALA A 58 11.51 9.35 0.14
CA ALA A 58 12.46 10.39 -0.25
C ALA A 58 13.60 9.80 -1.09
N TRP A 59 14.23 8.74 -0.61
CA TRP A 59 15.29 8.03 -1.33
C TRP A 59 14.82 7.52 -2.70
N ARG A 60 13.61 6.96 -2.79
CA ARG A 60 13.03 6.52 -4.07
C ARG A 60 12.89 7.69 -5.04
N GLN A 61 12.42 8.85 -4.58
CA GLN A 61 12.27 10.04 -5.42
C GLN A 61 13.62 10.60 -5.86
N GLU A 62 14.64 10.57 -5.01
CA GLU A 62 16.00 10.97 -5.39
C GLU A 62 16.60 10.01 -6.41
N SER A 63 16.40 8.71 -6.22
CA SER A 63 17.00 7.67 -7.07
C SER A 63 16.29 7.52 -8.42
N LEU A 64 14.96 7.68 -8.46
CA LEU A 64 14.15 7.49 -9.66
C LEU A 64 13.68 8.80 -10.30
N GLY A 65 13.75 9.93 -9.59
CA GLY A 65 13.31 11.24 -10.06
C GLY A 65 14.14 11.82 -11.20
N GLY A 66 15.25 11.17 -11.58
CA GLY A 66 15.96 11.41 -12.84
C GLY A 66 15.26 10.82 -14.07
N ALA A 67 14.33 9.87 -13.91
CA ALA A 67 13.52 9.33 -14.98
C ALA A 67 12.19 10.08 -15.03
N THR A 68 12.17 11.22 -15.73
CA THR A 68 10.92 11.88 -16.10
C THR A 68 10.01 10.86 -16.76
N ALA A 69 8.81 10.72 -16.20
CA ALA A 69 7.73 9.97 -16.82
C ALA A 69 7.47 10.56 -18.20
N THR A 70 8.03 9.93 -19.22
CA THR A 70 7.56 10.11 -20.59
C THR A 70 6.15 9.58 -20.59
N SER A 71 5.18 10.49 -20.51
CA SER A 71 3.77 10.18 -20.70
C SER A 71 3.66 9.47 -22.04
N VAL A 72 3.38 8.16 -21.99
CA VAL A 72 3.00 7.41 -23.18
C VAL A 72 1.61 7.94 -23.55
N ALA A 73 1.58 8.90 -24.47
CA ALA A 73 0.35 9.37 -25.07
C ALA A 73 -0.44 8.15 -25.56
N ALA A 74 -1.67 8.00 -25.05
CA ALA A 74 -2.58 6.93 -25.44
C ALA A 74 -2.69 6.90 -26.97
N SER A 75 -2.37 5.75 -27.56
CA SER A 75 -2.63 5.51 -28.98
C SER A 75 -4.13 5.59 -29.23
N PRO A 76 -4.60 6.24 -30.31
CA PRO A 76 -6.02 6.35 -30.59
C PRO A 76 -6.58 4.97 -30.90
N ALA A 77 -7.80 4.74 -30.40
CA ALA A 77 -8.58 3.53 -30.58
C ALA A 77 -8.61 3.09 -32.05
N VAL A 78 -8.34 1.81 -32.29
CA VAL A 78 -8.57 1.18 -33.59
C VAL A 78 -10.07 0.93 -33.72
N ASP A 79 -10.81 1.89 -34.28
CA ASP A 79 -12.10 1.62 -34.89
C ASP A 79 -11.87 0.72 -36.10
N ARG A 80 -12.10 -0.59 -35.95
CA ARG A 80 -12.29 -1.49 -37.09
C ARG A 80 -13.74 -1.93 -37.13
N ALA A 81 -14.46 -1.16 -37.93
CA ALA A 81 -15.84 -1.36 -38.36
C ALA A 81 -16.16 -2.80 -38.81
N SER A 82 -17.45 -3.14 -38.61
CA SER A 82 -18.19 -4.28 -39.15
C SER A 82 -17.76 -4.78 -40.52
N ASP A 83 -17.67 -6.10 -40.67
CA ASP A 83 -17.85 -6.77 -41.96
C ASP A 83 -19.19 -7.55 -41.91
N PRO A 84 -20.17 -7.26 -42.77
CA PRO A 84 -21.45 -7.95 -42.80
C PRO A 84 -21.30 -9.29 -43.51
N GLY A 85 -21.86 -10.33 -42.88
CA GLY A 85 -21.72 -11.73 -43.25
C GLY A 85 -21.92 -12.06 -44.73
N LYS A 86 -21.06 -12.95 -45.22
CA LYS A 86 -21.20 -13.63 -46.50
C LYS A 86 -21.82 -15.01 -46.27
N PRO A 87 -22.92 -15.40 -46.96
CA PRO A 87 -23.52 -16.71 -46.80
C PRO A 87 -22.66 -17.80 -47.46
N SER A 88 -22.43 -18.89 -46.74
CA SER A 88 -21.71 -20.08 -47.21
C SER A 88 -22.67 -21.04 -47.91
N THR A 89 -22.38 -21.35 -49.17
CA THR A 89 -23.12 -22.30 -50.01
C THR A 89 -22.79 -23.74 -49.59
N ILE A 90 -23.78 -24.54 -49.23
CA ILE A 90 -23.62 -25.99 -49.00
C ILE A 90 -23.64 -26.71 -50.35
N ALA A 91 -22.61 -27.49 -50.64
CA ALA A 91 -22.57 -28.45 -51.75
C ALA A 91 -23.10 -29.81 -51.29
N ALA A 92 -23.90 -30.43 -52.16
CA ALA A 92 -24.49 -31.75 -52.02
C ALA A 92 -23.42 -32.87 -51.96
N ILE A 93 -23.72 -33.95 -51.21
CA ILE A 93 -23.84 -35.35 -51.64
C ILE A 93 -24.72 -36.07 -50.59
#